data_AF-A0A8J3QLJ5-F1
#
_entry.id   AF-A0A8J3QLJ5-F1
#
_cell.length_a   1.000
_cell.length_b   1.000
_cell.length_c   1.000
_cell.angle_alpha   90.00
_cell.angle_beta   90.00
_cell.angle_gamma   90.00
#
_symmetry.space_group_name_H-M   'P 1'
#
loop_
_entity.id
_entity.type
_entity.pdbx_description
1 polymer ?
#
loop_
_entity_poly.entity_id
_entity_poly.type
_entity_poly.pdbx_seq_one_letter_code
_entity_poly.pdbx_strand_id
1 'polypeptide(L)'
;MVVCRDAELFLDQQINQVLDRLEPYAGRIGELVARSNADAEEPSMAACLEIVRWYTPAVAGGDVPDRNFLGWVLDRRALAFLALTGAVVDVDEYDGS
;
A
#
# COMPACT_ATOMS: atom_id res chain seq x y z
N MET A 1 6.89 -9.05 4.53
CA MET A 1 6.88 -7.60 4.27
C MET A 1 7.35 -7.38 2.84
N VAL A 2 6.47 -6.88 1.97
CA VAL A 2 6.83 -6.46 0.60
C VAL A 2 6.73 -4.95 0.59
N VAL A 3 7.83 -4.27 0.29
CA VAL A 3 7.96 -2.82 0.41
C VAL A 3 8.40 -2.23 -0.94
N CYS A 4 7.88 -1.05 -1.26
CA CYS A 4 8.42 -0.13 -2.25
C CYS A 4 8.90 1.14 -1.53
N ARG A 5 10.11 1.62 -1.85
CA ARG A 5 10.76 2.79 -1.21
C ARG A 5 11.32 3.77 -2.25
N ASP A 6 10.72 3.79 -3.43
CA ASP A 6 11.22 4.60 -4.53
C ASP A 6 10.70 6.04 -4.40
N ALA A 7 11.58 6.95 -4.00
CA ALA A 7 11.25 8.36 -3.81
C ALA A 7 10.87 9.09 -5.11
N GLU A 8 11.18 8.50 -6.28
CA GLU A 8 10.83 9.07 -7.59
C GLU A 8 9.43 8.67 -8.06
N LEU A 9 8.78 7.70 -7.39
CA LEU A 9 7.45 7.21 -7.74
C LEU A 9 6.36 7.86 -6.91
N PHE A 10 5.24 8.17 -7.57
CA PHE A 10 4.01 8.55 -6.89
C PHE A 10 3.43 7.37 -6.08
N LEU A 11 2.62 7.67 -5.06
CA LEU A 11 2.05 6.68 -4.15
C LEU A 11 1.26 5.59 -4.90
N ASP A 12 0.43 5.97 -5.87
CA ASP A 12 -0.34 5.05 -6.72
C ASP A 12 0.57 4.14 -7.56
N GLN A 13 1.72 4.63 -8.01
CA GLN A 13 2.71 3.84 -8.73
C GLN A 13 3.42 2.85 -7.81
N GLN A 14 3.77 3.26 -6.59
CA GLN A 14 4.35 2.38 -5.59
C GLN A 14 3.37 1.27 -5.17
N ILE A 15 2.10 1.63 -4.96
CA ILE A 15 1.00 0.67 -4.74
C ILE A 15 0.97 -0.33 -5.90
N ASN A 16 0.91 0.15 -7.14
CA ASN A 16 0.85 -0.71 -8.32
C ASN A 16 2.04 -1.67 -8.43
N GLN A 17 3.26 -1.22 -8.14
CA GLN A 17 4.43 -2.12 -8.13
C GLN A 17 4.35 -3.21 -7.06
N VAL A 18 3.84 -2.87 -5.87
CA VAL A 18 3.63 -3.87 -4.81
C VAL A 18 2.53 -4.85 -5.22
N LEU A 19 1.45 -4.37 -5.82
CA LEU A 19 0.36 -5.20 -6.33
C LEU A 19 0.83 -6.11 -7.46
N ASP A 20 1.59 -5.62 -8.45
CA ASP A 20 2.13 -6.43 -9.55
C ASP A 20 2.92 -7.64 -9.05
N ARG A 21 3.64 -7.48 -7.93
CA ARG A 21 4.42 -8.56 -7.30
C ARG A 21 3.57 -9.55 -6.51
N LEU A 22 2.45 -9.10 -5.95
CA LEU A 22 1.65 -9.89 -5.02
C LEU A 22 0.39 -10.49 -5.64
N GLU A 23 -0.12 -9.91 -6.72
CA GLU A 23 -1.35 -10.34 -7.41
C GLU A 23 -1.32 -11.82 -7.81
N PRO A 24 -0.21 -12.41 -8.29
CA PRO A 24 -0.14 -13.85 -8.56
C PRO A 24 -0.38 -14.73 -7.34
N TYR A 25 -0.24 -14.19 -6.12
CA TYR A 25 -0.37 -14.91 -4.86
C TYR A 25 -1.60 -14.49 -4.05
N ALA A 26 -2.42 -13.57 -4.55
CA ALA A 26 -3.51 -12.94 -3.79
C ALA A 26 -4.49 -13.96 -3.18
N GLY A 27 -4.92 -14.97 -3.97
CA GLY A 27 -5.80 -16.03 -3.45
C GLY A 27 -5.19 -16.81 -2.28
N ARG A 28 -3.90 -17.16 -2.37
CA ARG A 28 -3.19 -17.90 -1.32
C ARG A 28 -2.98 -17.05 -0.06
N ILE A 29 -2.76 -15.74 -0.22
CA ILE A 29 -2.68 -14.79 0.89
C ILE A 29 -4.03 -14.73 1.61
N GLY A 30 -5.13 -14.56 0.86
CA GLY A 30 -6.49 -14.52 1.43
C GLY A 30 -6.86 -15.81 2.16
N GLU A 31 -6.55 -16.98 1.57
CA GLU A 31 -6.74 -18.27 2.25
C GLU A 31 -5.95 -18.38 3.55
N LEU A 32 -4.72 -17.88 3.59
CA LEU A 32 -3.89 -17.94 4.78
C LEU A 32 -4.47 -17.04 5.88
N VAL A 33 -4.85 -15.81 5.55
CA VAL A 33 -5.51 -14.89 6.49
C VAL A 33 -6.82 -15.49 7.02
N ALA A 34 -7.65 -16.05 6.13
CA ALA A 34 -8.90 -16.69 6.51
C ALA A 34 -8.69 -17.89 7.44
N ARG A 35 -7.73 -18.78 7.12
CA ARG A 35 -7.40 -19.93 7.98
C ARG A 35 -6.89 -19.50 9.35
N SER A 36 -6.04 -18.48 9.41
CA SER A 36 -5.49 -17.99 10.68
C SER A 36 -6.55 -17.37 11.59
N ASN A 37 -7.63 -16.83 11.01
CA ASN A 37 -8.71 -16.20 11.76
C ASN A 37 -9.95 -17.12 11.95
N ALA A 38 -9.93 -18.35 11.44
CA ALA A 38 -11.12 -19.21 11.38
C ALA A 38 -11.72 -19.56 12.75
N ASP A 39 -10.87 -19.72 13.77
CA ASP A 39 -11.26 -20.08 15.13
C ASP A 39 -11.04 -18.93 16.13
N ALA A 40 -10.74 -17.73 15.63
CA ALA A 40 -10.46 -16.58 16.49
C ALA A 40 -11.76 -15.91 16.91
N GLU A 41 -11.98 -15.75 18.23
CA GLU A 41 -13.09 -14.95 18.76
C GLU A 41 -13.02 -13.49 18.27
N GLU A 42 -11.80 -12.98 18.09
CA GLU A 42 -11.52 -11.73 17.41
C GLU A 42 -10.40 -11.91 16.37
N PRO A 43 -10.61 -11.53 15.09
CA PRO A 43 -9.57 -11.60 14.06
C PRO A 43 -8.35 -10.76 14.45
N SER A 44 -7.17 -11.38 14.47
CA SER A 44 -5.91 -10.71 14.87
C SER A 44 -4.87 -10.66 13.76
N MET A 45 -5.03 -11.48 12.71
CA MET A 45 -4.09 -11.54 11.60
C MET A 45 -4.67 -10.85 10.38
N ALA A 46 -3.98 -9.82 9.91
CA ALA A 46 -4.21 -9.20 8.60
C ALA A 46 -2.90 -9.23 7.80
N ALA A 47 -3.00 -9.42 6.49
CA ALA A 47 -1.88 -9.09 5.62
C ALA A 47 -1.75 -7.56 5.55
N CYS A 48 -0.53 -7.03 5.63
CA CYS A 48 -0.29 -5.60 5.53
C CYS A 48 0.52 -5.29 4.27
N LEU A 49 0.06 -4.32 3.48
CA LEU A 49 0.81 -3.68 2.42
C LEU A 49 1.43 -2.40 2.99
N GLU A 50 2.74 -2.42 3.21
CA GLU A 50 3.47 -1.30 3.81
C GLU A 50 4.16 -0.47 2.73
N ILE A 51 3.83 0.81 2.69
CA ILE A 51 4.38 1.78 1.75
C ILE A 51 5.06 2.88 2.55
N VAL A 52 6.37 3.05 2.32
CA VAL A 52 7.16 4.02 3.08
C VAL A 52 7.71 5.07 2.13
N ARG A 53 7.31 6.32 2.33
CA ARG A 53 7.77 7.47 1.54
C ARG A 53 8.63 8.41 2.38
N TRP A 54 9.73 8.85 1.77
CA TRP A 54 10.50 10.00 2.25
C TRP A 54 10.17 11.21 1.38
N TYR A 55 9.61 12.26 1.98
CA TYR A 55 9.40 13.53 1.31
C TYR A 55 10.67 14.37 1.42
N THR A 56 11.28 14.69 0.28
CA THR A 56 12.22 15.81 0.20
C THR A 56 11.42 17.02 -0.28
N PRO A 57 11.27 18.09 0.51
CA PRO A 57 10.58 19.29 0.03
C PRO A 57 11.28 19.78 -1.23
N ALA A 58 10.56 19.74 -2.35
CA ALA A 58 11.02 20.37 -3.58
C ALA A 58 11.29 21.84 -3.25
N VAL A 59 12.54 22.28 -3.44
CA VAL A 59 12.92 23.69 -3.34
C VAL A 59 11.91 24.52 -4.15
N ALA A 60 11.20 25.41 -3.46
CA ALA A 60 10.08 26.18 -3.99
C ALA A 60 10.46 26.83 -5.34
N GLY A 61 9.86 26.36 -6.44
CA GLY A 61 10.14 26.94 -7.76
C GLY A 61 9.67 26.15 -8.98
N GLY A 62 9.25 24.90 -8.85
CA GLY A 62 8.61 24.16 -9.94
C GLY A 62 7.10 24.11 -9.73
N ASP A 63 6.33 24.37 -10.78
CA ASP A 63 4.88 24.16 -10.83
C ASP A 63 4.60 22.66 -10.67
N VAL A 64 4.58 22.20 -9.41
CA VAL A 64 4.27 20.82 -9.08
C VAL A 64 2.77 20.69 -9.31
N PRO A 65 2.29 19.77 -10.17
CA PRO A 65 0.86 19.62 -10.39
C PRO A 65 0.17 19.49 -9.04
N ASP A 66 -0.95 20.19 -8.87
CA ASP A 66 -1.87 20.14 -7.74
C ASP A 66 -2.57 18.76 -7.62
N ARG A 67 -1.80 17.70 -7.84
CA ARG A 67 -2.13 16.34 -7.44
C ARG A 67 -1.79 16.29 -5.97
N ASN A 68 -2.81 16.56 -5.17
CA ASN A 68 -2.85 16.37 -3.74
C ASN A 68 -1.83 15.29 -3.30
N PHE A 69 -0.66 15.71 -2.82
CA PHE A 69 0.40 14.79 -2.34
C PHE A 69 -0.07 13.98 -1.13
N LEU A 70 -1.19 14.43 -0.53
CA LEU A 70 -1.94 13.84 0.57
C LEU A 70 -3.28 13.21 0.09
N GLY A 71 -3.55 13.22 -1.23
CA GLY A 71 -4.82 12.82 -1.83
C GLY A 71 -4.75 11.39 -2.29
N TRP A 72 -5.18 10.50 -1.41
CA TRP A 72 -5.10 9.08 -1.66
C TRP A 72 -6.22 8.70 -2.63
N VAL A 73 -5.85 8.14 -3.78
CA VAL A 73 -6.81 7.49 -4.68
C VAL A 73 -6.39 6.04 -4.82
N LEU A 74 -7.08 5.16 -4.10
CA LEU A 74 -7.01 3.73 -4.35
C LEU A 74 -7.89 3.43 -5.56
N ASP A 75 -7.28 2.90 -6.61
CA ASP A 75 -8.04 2.47 -7.78
C ASP A 75 -8.83 1.18 -7.49
N ARG A 76 -9.68 0.80 -8.45
CA ARG A 76 -10.51 -0.41 -8.32
C ARG A 76 -9.67 -1.69 -8.16
N ARG A 77 -8.46 -1.73 -8.73
CA ARG A 77 -7.57 -2.89 -8.67
C ARG A 77 -7.02 -3.06 -7.27
N ALA A 78 -6.55 -1.98 -6.66
CA ALA A 78 -6.10 -1.96 -5.28
C ALA A 78 -7.23 -2.38 -4.33
N LEU A 79 -8.43 -1.82 -4.48
CA LEU A 79 -9.58 -2.19 -3.66
C LEU A 79 -9.96 -3.67 -3.80
N ALA A 80 -9.93 -4.20 -5.03
CA ALA A 80 -10.23 -5.61 -5.28
C ALA A 80 -9.18 -6.54 -4.65
N PHE A 81 -7.90 -6.17 -4.71
CA PHE A 81 -6.83 -6.91 -4.05
C PHE A 81 -7.02 -6.93 -2.54
N LEU A 82 -7.21 -5.76 -1.91
CA LEU A 82 -7.39 -5.65 -0.45
C LEU A 82 -8.58 -6.47 0.05
N ALA A 83 -9.71 -6.40 -0.67
CA ALA A 83 -10.90 -7.18 -0.36
C ALA A 83 -10.64 -8.70 -0.49
N LEU A 84 -9.92 -9.13 -1.52
CA LEU A 84 -9.60 -10.54 -1.75
C LEU A 84 -8.68 -11.11 -0.67
N THR A 85 -7.68 -10.33 -0.26
CA THR A 85 -6.65 -10.80 0.68
C THR A 85 -7.02 -10.55 2.14
N GLY A 86 -8.04 -9.73 2.41
CA GLY A 86 -8.27 -9.16 3.75
C GLY A 86 -7.10 -8.29 4.21
N ALA A 87 -6.36 -7.70 3.26
CA ALA A 87 -5.19 -6.91 3.58
C ALA A 87 -5.57 -5.47 3.94
N VAL A 88 -4.76 -4.87 4.79
CA VAL A 88 -4.77 -3.43 5.06
C VAL A 88 -3.61 -2.76 4.34
N VAL A 89 -3.78 -1.48 4.01
CA VAL A 89 -2.68 -0.64 3.52
C VAL A 89 -2.23 0.23 4.66
N ASP A 90 -0.92 0.23 4.90
CA ASP A 90 -0.25 1.10 5.85
C ASP A 90 0.71 1.99 5.07
N VAL A 91 0.61 3.30 5.27
CA VAL A 91 1.44 4.29 4.57
C VAL A 91 2.13 5.17 5.59
N ASP A 92 3.46 5.03 5.65
CA ASP A 92 4.31 5.88 6.46
C ASP A 92 4.92 6.98 5.60
N GLU A 93 4.76 8.22 6.05
CA GLU A 93 5.36 9.40 5.43
C GLU A 93 6.36 10.03 6.41
N TYR A 94 7.62 10.09 6.00
CA TYR A 94 8.68 10.74 6.76
C TYR A 94 9.15 12.01 6.06
N ASP A 95 9.29 13.10 6.80
CA ASP A 95 10.06 14.26 6.34
C ASP A 95 11.57 13.99 6.51
N GLY A 96 12.36 14.47 5.58
CA GLY A 96 13.83 14.43 5.69
C GLY A 96 14.32 15.53 6.63
N SER A 97 14.09 15.40 7.94
CA SER A 97 14.66 16.28 8.97
C SER A 97 16.07 15.86 9.38
#